data_AF-A0A1V5UIC1-F1
#
_entry.id   AF-A0A1V5UIC1-F1
#
_cell.length_a   1.000
_cell.length_b   1.000
_cell.length_c   1.000
_cell.angle_alpha   90.00
_cell.angle_beta   90.00
_cell.angle_gamma   90.00
#
_symmetry.space_group_name_H-M   'P 1'
#
loop_
_entity.id
_entity.type
_entity.pdbx_description
1 polymer ?
#
loop_
_entity_poly.entity_id
_entity_poly.type
_entity_poly.pdbx_seq_one_letter_code
_entity_poly.pdbx_strand_id
1 'polypeptide(L)'
;MLRSLDNLIPYKILAVYQCGSTAYGLNNETSDEDYTVIVDNYCGADIIKDDGADYFVFGVSYFEKLKRFETKLTCFKVWIDNTVLAKANLVYIDDSFKEQFDSLIQVDWDAYFYKWLEAVVNYFEIRIEYPDKSLYHLIRIKREVQNFLETNELKYNVSEDDFELARAYRKNPQSAIPSVKEAFSYLKQILEEKKE
;
A
#
# COMPACT_ATOMS: atom_id res chain seq x y z
N MET A 1 7.02 -4.07 21.30
CA MET A 1 6.27 -4.24 20.06
C MET A 1 5.51 -5.58 20.05
N LEU A 2 6.11 -6.75 19.82
CA LEU A 2 5.32 -8.00 19.73
C LEU A 2 4.45 -8.31 20.96
N ARG A 3 5.00 -8.17 22.18
CA ARG A 3 4.23 -8.38 23.43
C ARG A 3 3.06 -7.39 23.62
N SER A 4 3.09 -6.21 23.01
CA SER A 4 1.95 -5.29 23.03
C SER A 4 0.92 -5.67 21.96
N LEU A 5 1.37 -6.17 20.81
CA LEU A 5 0.50 -6.67 19.74
C LEU A 5 -0.28 -7.92 20.15
N ASP A 6 0.32 -8.85 20.88
CA ASP A 6 -0.35 -10.07 21.37
C ASP A 6 -1.57 -9.77 22.27
N ASN A 7 -1.59 -8.59 22.90
CA ASN A 7 -2.73 -8.14 23.72
C ASN A 7 -3.81 -7.41 22.89
N LEU A 8 -3.44 -6.85 21.73
CA LEU A 8 -4.33 -6.10 20.84
C LEU A 8 -4.98 -6.98 19.79
N ILE A 9 -4.24 -7.98 19.28
CA ILE A 9 -4.63 -8.85 18.19
C ILE A 9 -4.96 -10.23 18.78
N PRO A 10 -6.24 -10.67 18.77
CA PRO A 10 -6.66 -11.91 19.42
C PRO A 10 -6.30 -13.17 18.64
N TYR A 11 -5.38 -13.07 17.67
CA TYR A 11 -4.98 -14.13 16.75
C TYR A 11 -3.46 -14.31 16.80
N LYS A 12 -2.99 -15.53 16.52
CA LYS A 12 -1.55 -15.79 16.41
C LYS A 12 -0.98 -14.96 15.26
N ILE A 13 -0.05 -14.07 15.57
CA ILE A 13 0.66 -13.28 14.57
C ILE A 13 1.68 -14.18 13.85
N LEU A 14 1.62 -14.19 12.52
CA LEU A 14 2.51 -14.97 11.64
C LEU A 14 3.59 -14.11 11.00
N ALA A 15 3.26 -12.87 10.63
CA ALA A 15 4.23 -11.92 10.12
C ALA A 15 3.77 -10.48 10.37
N VAL A 16 4.74 -9.58 10.55
CA VAL A 16 4.53 -8.14 10.61
C VAL A 16 5.56 -7.48 9.73
N TYR A 17 5.14 -6.60 8.84
CA TYR A 17 6.04 -5.72 8.11
C TYR A 17 5.52 -4.30 8.16
N GLN A 18 6.45 -3.34 8.23
CA GLN A 18 6.12 -1.93 8.20
C GLN A 18 5.67 -1.53 6.80
N CYS A 19 4.63 -0.71 6.73
CA CYS A 19 4.08 -0.17 5.49
C CYS A 19 3.89 1.35 5.61
N GLY A 20 3.14 1.94 4.67
CA GLY A 20 2.80 3.36 4.73
C GLY A 20 4.02 4.28 4.67
N SER A 21 3.89 5.48 5.25
CA SER A 21 4.88 6.55 5.01
C SER A 21 6.30 6.19 5.45
N THR A 22 6.46 5.34 6.46
CA THR A 22 7.77 4.91 6.96
C THR A 22 8.45 3.94 6.01
N ALA A 23 7.74 2.93 5.49
CA ALA A 23 8.31 2.01 4.50
C ALA A 23 8.77 2.73 3.22
N TYR A 24 8.14 3.86 2.93
CA TYR A 24 8.49 4.73 1.80
C TYR A 24 9.57 5.76 2.12
N GLY A 25 10.06 5.92 3.36
CA GLY A 25 11.02 6.99 3.71
C GLY A 25 10.43 8.40 3.65
N LEU A 26 9.10 8.51 3.74
CA LEU A 26 8.35 9.76 3.76
C LEU A 26 7.91 10.17 5.17
N ASN A 27 8.21 9.38 6.20
CA ASN A 27 7.79 9.65 7.57
C ASN A 27 8.41 10.94 8.13
N ASN A 28 7.72 11.54 9.09
CA ASN A 28 8.21 12.68 9.86
C ASN A 28 7.90 12.48 11.36
N GLU A 29 8.29 13.44 12.21
CA GLU A 29 8.10 13.37 13.67
C GLU A 29 6.63 13.21 14.12
N THR A 30 5.68 13.45 13.22
CA THR A 30 4.22 13.36 13.45
C THR A 30 3.56 12.22 12.68
N SER A 31 4.34 11.37 12.02
CA SER A 31 3.79 10.24 11.27
C SER A 31 3.36 9.15 12.23
N ASP A 32 2.12 8.66 12.04
CA ASP A 32 1.69 7.37 12.59
C ASP A 32 2.55 6.24 11.98
N GLU A 33 2.75 5.17 12.75
CA GLU A 33 3.42 3.95 12.26
C GLU A 33 2.39 2.99 11.65
N ASP A 34 2.55 2.67 10.37
CA ASP A 34 1.66 1.76 9.67
C ASP A 34 2.29 0.35 9.59
N TYR A 35 1.51 -0.68 9.92
CA TYR A 35 1.95 -2.07 9.84
C TYR A 35 0.92 -2.95 9.15
N THR A 36 1.40 -3.82 8.25
CA THR A 36 0.60 -4.97 7.81
C THR A 36 0.89 -6.16 8.72
N VAL A 37 -0.17 -6.75 9.26
CA VAL A 37 -0.09 -7.90 10.15
C VAL A 37 -0.79 -9.09 9.52
N ILE A 38 -0.07 -10.19 9.34
CA ILE A 38 -0.64 -11.46 8.89
C ILE A 38 -0.87 -12.35 10.10
N VAL A 39 -2.08 -12.87 10.23
CA VAL A 39 -2.49 -13.70 11.38
C VAL A 39 -3.04 -15.05 10.96
N ASP A 40 -2.90 -16.03 11.86
CA ASP A 40 -3.44 -17.37 11.71
C ASP A 40 -4.92 -17.44 12.14
N ASN A 41 -5.66 -18.40 11.57
CA ASN A 41 -7.05 -18.73 11.92
C ASN A 41 -8.05 -17.55 11.90
N TYR A 42 -7.73 -16.48 11.18
CA TYR A 42 -8.64 -15.39 10.84
C TYR A 42 -8.94 -15.44 9.33
N CYS A 43 -10.18 -15.15 8.93
CA CYS A 43 -10.61 -15.20 7.52
C CYS A 43 -10.97 -13.83 6.95
N GLY A 44 -10.73 -12.76 7.72
CA GLY A 44 -11.13 -11.39 7.37
C GLY A 44 -9.95 -10.44 7.24
N ALA A 45 -10.29 -9.16 7.28
CA ALA A 45 -9.36 -8.06 7.41
C ALA A 45 -9.93 -7.04 8.39
N ASP A 46 -9.07 -6.42 9.18
CA ASP A 46 -9.43 -5.41 10.17
C ASP A 46 -8.38 -4.29 10.22
N ILE A 47 -8.75 -3.14 10.79
CA ILE A 47 -7.84 -2.04 11.08
C ILE A 47 -7.91 -1.79 12.58
N ILE A 48 -6.82 -2.11 13.28
CA ILE A 48 -6.68 -1.87 14.71
C ILE A 48 -5.80 -0.65 14.90
N LYS A 49 -6.25 0.32 15.69
CA LYS A 49 -5.49 1.52 16.01
C LYS A 49 -5.03 1.44 17.46
N ASP A 50 -3.75 1.66 17.69
CA ASP A 50 -3.13 1.86 19.00
C ASP A 50 -2.39 3.21 18.98
N ASP A 51 -2.15 3.84 20.13
CA ASP A 51 -1.61 5.20 20.19
C ASP A 51 -0.31 5.33 19.34
N GLY A 52 -0.40 6.06 18.22
CA GLY A 52 0.69 6.26 17.27
C GLY A 52 0.88 5.18 16.19
N ALA A 53 0.02 4.17 16.08
CA ALA A 53 0.14 3.11 15.08
C ALA A 53 -1.20 2.58 14.51
N ASP A 54 -1.21 2.31 13.21
CA ASP A 54 -2.30 1.65 12.48
C ASP A 54 -1.86 0.23 12.06
N TYR A 55 -2.62 -0.78 12.49
CA TYR A 55 -2.37 -2.19 12.15
C TYR A 55 -3.43 -2.70 11.17
N PHE A 56 -3.03 -2.95 9.94
CA PHE A 56 -3.84 -3.59 8.91
C PHE A 56 -3.72 -5.11 9.06
N VAL A 57 -4.69 -5.71 9.77
CA VAL A 57 -4.66 -7.12 10.13
C VAL A 57 -5.36 -7.94 9.05
N PHE A 58 -4.70 -8.98 8.54
CA PHE A 58 -5.24 -9.87 7.53
C PHE A 58 -5.07 -11.33 7.92
N GLY A 59 -6.14 -12.10 7.75
CA GLY A 59 -6.03 -13.55 7.70
C GLY A 59 -5.31 -14.01 6.43
N VAL A 60 -4.50 -15.07 6.51
CA VAL A 60 -3.79 -15.63 5.34
C VAL A 60 -4.74 -15.86 4.15
N SER A 61 -5.89 -16.49 4.39
CA SER A 61 -6.87 -16.79 3.34
C SER A 61 -7.53 -15.54 2.73
N TYR A 62 -7.66 -14.46 3.50
CA TYR A 62 -8.15 -13.18 3.00
C TYR A 62 -7.08 -12.48 2.16
N PHE A 63 -5.84 -12.45 2.65
CA PHE A 63 -4.73 -11.84 1.94
C PHE A 63 -4.47 -12.53 0.59
N GLU A 64 -4.60 -13.85 0.54
CA GLU A 64 -4.58 -14.63 -0.70
C GLU A 64 -5.66 -14.19 -1.71
N LYS A 65 -6.87 -13.89 -1.25
CA LYS A 65 -7.93 -13.32 -2.11
C LYS A 65 -7.61 -11.88 -2.50
N LEU A 66 -7.00 -11.12 -1.59
CA LEU A 66 -6.64 -9.73 -1.81
C LEU A 66 -5.60 -9.59 -2.94
N LYS A 67 -4.54 -10.41 -2.92
CA LYS A 67 -3.51 -10.41 -3.97
C LYS A 67 -4.03 -10.84 -5.35
N ARG A 68 -5.13 -11.60 -5.39
CA ARG A 68 -5.86 -11.96 -6.62
C ARG A 68 -7.00 -10.99 -6.99
N PHE A 69 -7.16 -9.91 -6.22
CA PHE A 69 -8.21 -8.90 -6.40
C PHE A 69 -9.64 -9.44 -6.27
N GLU A 70 -9.83 -10.56 -5.57
CA GLU A 70 -11.10 -11.26 -5.35
C GLU A 70 -11.89 -10.72 -4.15
N THR A 71 -11.32 -9.79 -3.38
CA THR A 71 -11.99 -9.15 -2.24
C THR A 71 -12.97 -8.05 -2.71
N LYS A 72 -13.90 -7.63 -1.84
CA LYS A 72 -14.83 -6.53 -2.18
C LYS A 72 -14.32 -5.15 -1.76
N LEU A 73 -13.43 -5.08 -0.78
CA LEU A 73 -13.01 -3.81 -0.17
C LEU A 73 -11.89 -3.16 -0.98
N THR A 74 -12.23 -2.10 -1.72
CA THR A 74 -11.27 -1.33 -2.54
C THR A 74 -10.16 -0.72 -1.69
N CYS A 75 -10.45 -0.29 -0.47
CA CYS A 75 -9.46 0.35 0.40
C CYS A 75 -8.23 -0.53 0.67
N PHE A 76 -8.36 -1.86 0.77
CA PHE A 76 -7.21 -2.75 0.93
C PHE A 76 -6.51 -3.07 -0.39
N LYS A 77 -7.24 -3.07 -1.50
CA LYS A 77 -6.68 -3.36 -2.83
C LYS A 77 -5.70 -2.29 -3.29
N VAL A 78 -5.98 -1.02 -2.97
CA VAL A 78 -5.14 0.13 -3.35
C VAL A 78 -3.74 -0.02 -2.80
N TRP A 79 -3.61 -0.54 -1.58
CA TRP A 79 -2.38 -0.60 -0.81
C TRP A 79 -1.67 -1.96 -0.90
N ILE A 80 -2.09 -2.86 -1.80
CA ILE A 80 -1.47 -4.18 -1.95
C ILE A 80 -0.07 -4.08 -2.57
N ASP A 81 0.26 -2.97 -3.21
CA ASP A 81 1.61 -2.63 -3.68
C ASP A 81 2.64 -2.53 -2.55
N ASN A 82 2.21 -2.36 -1.30
CA ASN A 82 3.08 -2.48 -0.12
C ASN A 82 3.84 -3.82 -0.06
N THR A 83 3.34 -4.88 -0.71
CA THR A 83 4.03 -6.17 -0.76
C THR A 83 5.40 -6.10 -1.43
N VAL A 84 5.60 -5.15 -2.34
CA VAL A 84 6.90 -4.90 -3.01
C VAL A 84 8.00 -4.60 -2.00
N LEU A 85 7.65 -3.96 -0.89
CA LEU A 85 8.58 -3.56 0.17
C LEU A 85 8.50 -4.44 1.42
N ALA A 86 7.60 -5.44 1.45
CA ALA A 86 7.30 -6.20 2.67
C ALA A 86 8.51 -6.95 3.24
N LYS A 87 9.36 -7.56 2.39
CA LYS A 87 10.58 -8.24 2.86
C LYS A 87 11.61 -7.27 3.44
N ALA A 88 11.82 -6.14 2.76
CA ALA A 88 12.79 -5.14 3.19
C ALA A 88 12.39 -4.47 4.52
N ASN A 89 11.10 -4.43 4.80
CA ASN A 89 10.50 -3.82 5.98
C ASN A 89 9.93 -4.85 6.96
N LEU A 90 10.43 -6.09 6.93
CA LEU A 90 9.96 -7.15 7.82
C LEU A 90 10.38 -6.85 9.25
N VAL A 91 9.39 -6.78 10.14
CA VAL A 91 9.56 -6.50 11.57
C VAL A 91 9.56 -7.80 12.37
N TYR A 92 8.70 -8.74 11.97
CA TYR A 92 8.56 -10.03 12.60
C TYR A 92 8.10 -11.08 11.60
N ILE A 93 8.56 -12.32 11.81
CA ILE A 93 8.02 -13.50 11.14
C ILE A 93 8.13 -14.71 12.05
N ASP A 94 7.06 -15.49 12.14
CA ASP A 94 7.05 -16.79 12.81
C ASP A 94 7.87 -17.77 11.97
N ASP A 95 8.73 -18.56 12.63
CA ASP A 95 9.59 -19.54 11.96
C ASP A 95 8.81 -20.53 11.10
N SER A 96 7.60 -20.92 11.54
CA SER A 96 6.75 -21.85 10.78
C SER A 96 6.12 -21.22 9.54
N PHE A 97 6.25 -19.91 9.36
CA PHE A 97 5.61 -19.16 8.28
C PHE A 97 6.60 -18.57 7.27
N LYS A 98 7.91 -18.67 7.53
CA LYS A 98 8.97 -18.08 6.67
C LYS A 98 8.85 -18.45 5.20
N GLU A 99 8.69 -19.73 4.90
CA GLU A 99 8.58 -20.22 3.51
C GLU A 99 7.28 -19.75 2.85
N GLN A 100 6.18 -19.75 3.59
CA GLN A 100 4.87 -19.36 3.06
C GLN A 100 4.78 -17.84 2.82
N PHE A 101 5.41 -17.03 3.67
CA PHE A 101 5.36 -15.57 3.58
C PHE A 101 5.85 -15.06 2.22
N ASP A 102 6.93 -15.62 1.69
CA ASP A 102 7.49 -15.27 0.40
C ASP A 102 6.46 -15.40 -0.73
N SER A 103 5.71 -16.51 -0.72
CA SER A 103 4.64 -16.76 -1.69
C SER A 103 3.40 -15.90 -1.45
N LEU A 104 3.15 -15.53 -0.20
CA LEU A 104 1.96 -14.76 0.19
C LEU A 104 2.04 -13.33 -0.33
N ILE A 105 3.21 -12.69 -0.20
CA ILE A 105 3.44 -11.31 -0.64
C ILE A 105 3.68 -11.20 -2.15
N GLN A 106 3.94 -12.31 -2.85
CA GLN A 106 4.13 -12.29 -4.29
C GLN A 106 2.80 -12.10 -5.01
N VAL A 107 2.63 -10.93 -5.62
CA VAL A 107 1.50 -10.59 -6.48
C VAL A 107 1.88 -10.84 -7.94
N ASP A 108 1.00 -11.49 -8.69
CA ASP A 108 1.14 -11.65 -10.15
C ASP A 108 0.73 -10.33 -10.83
N TRP A 109 1.68 -9.41 -10.94
CA TRP A 109 1.42 -8.08 -11.50
C TRP A 109 1.06 -8.13 -12.98
N ASP A 110 1.56 -9.10 -13.76
CA ASP A 110 1.15 -9.27 -15.15
C ASP A 110 -0.35 -9.54 -15.27
N ALA A 111 -0.89 -10.41 -14.41
CA ALA A 111 -2.31 -10.72 -14.39
C ALA A 111 -3.18 -9.63 -13.75
N TYR A 112 -2.64 -8.88 -12.78
CA TYR A 112 -3.45 -8.05 -11.88
C TYR A 112 -3.14 -6.55 -11.91
N PHE A 113 -2.13 -6.08 -12.63
CA PHE A 113 -1.73 -4.67 -12.68
C PHE A 113 -2.89 -3.73 -13.01
N TYR A 114 -3.66 -4.01 -14.06
CA TYR A 114 -4.78 -3.14 -14.43
C TYR A 114 -5.95 -3.19 -13.44
N LYS A 115 -6.14 -4.31 -12.72
CA LYS A 115 -7.13 -4.37 -11.62
C LYS A 115 -6.69 -3.54 -10.42
N TRP A 116 -5.39 -3.52 -10.15
CA TRP A 116 -4.81 -2.63 -9.16
C TRP A 116 -4.96 -1.16 -9.56
N LEU A 117 -4.59 -0.80 -10.79
CA LEU A 117 -4.74 0.55 -11.30
C LEU A 117 -6.20 1.02 -11.25
N GLU A 118 -7.15 0.16 -11.61
CA GLU A 118 -8.58 0.46 -11.47
C GLU A 118 -8.98 0.72 -10.01
N ALA A 119 -8.48 -0.09 -9.06
CA ALA A 119 -8.74 0.15 -7.64
C ALA A 119 -8.15 1.49 -7.16
N VAL A 120 -6.93 1.83 -7.60
CA VAL A 120 -6.27 3.12 -7.33
C VAL A 120 -7.11 4.28 -7.87
N VAL A 121 -7.46 4.24 -9.16
CA VAL A 121 -8.22 5.32 -9.81
C VAL A 121 -9.58 5.51 -9.10
N ASN A 122 -10.32 4.43 -8.87
CA ASN A 122 -11.61 4.49 -8.19
C ASN A 122 -11.50 5.04 -6.75
N TYR A 123 -10.42 4.71 -6.03
CA TYR A 123 -10.20 5.20 -4.68
C TYR A 123 -9.89 6.69 -4.63
N PHE A 124 -9.08 7.18 -5.57
CA PHE A 124 -8.64 8.58 -5.60
C PHE A 124 -9.57 9.51 -6.37
N GLU A 125 -10.45 9.01 -7.23
CA GLU A 125 -11.40 9.83 -8.00
C GLU A 125 -12.30 10.67 -7.09
N ILE A 126 -12.77 10.12 -5.97
CA ILE A 126 -13.57 10.89 -5.01
C ILE A 126 -12.67 11.84 -4.20
N ARG A 127 -11.45 11.43 -3.87
CA ARG A 127 -10.53 12.19 -3.01
C ARG A 127 -9.87 13.36 -3.71
N ILE A 128 -9.74 13.34 -5.04
CA ILE A 128 -9.15 14.44 -5.79
C ILE A 128 -10.04 15.70 -5.74
N GLU A 129 -11.35 15.51 -5.55
CA GLU A 129 -12.34 16.58 -5.34
C GLU A 129 -12.36 17.09 -3.89
N TYR A 130 -11.94 16.25 -2.93
CA TYR A 130 -11.84 16.57 -1.51
C TYR A 130 -10.43 16.27 -0.98
N PRO A 131 -9.43 17.12 -1.33
CA PRO A 131 -8.03 16.83 -1.05
C PRO A 131 -7.73 16.54 0.42
N ASP A 132 -7.05 15.43 0.67
CA ASP A 132 -6.54 15.04 1.99
C ASP A 132 -5.08 14.58 1.93
N LYS A 133 -4.49 14.26 3.08
CA LYS A 133 -3.08 13.86 3.18
C LYS A 133 -2.72 12.66 2.31
N SER A 134 -3.63 11.72 2.03
CA SER A 134 -3.33 10.51 1.24
C SER A 134 -3.00 10.80 -0.23
N LEU A 135 -3.35 11.97 -0.73
CA LEU A 135 -3.14 12.34 -2.12
C LEU A 135 -1.65 12.41 -2.53
N TYR A 136 -0.69 12.55 -1.60
CA TYR A 136 0.73 12.45 -1.94
C TYR A 136 1.11 11.08 -2.51
N HIS A 137 0.36 10.01 -2.18
CA HIS A 137 0.63 8.66 -2.67
C HIS A 137 0.51 8.57 -4.21
N LEU A 138 -0.30 9.41 -4.84
CA LEU A 138 -0.43 9.45 -6.29
C LEU A 138 0.90 9.74 -7.00
N ILE A 139 1.81 10.47 -6.35
CA ILE A 139 3.14 10.78 -6.88
C ILE A 139 3.97 9.50 -6.98
N ARG A 140 4.02 8.68 -5.92
CA ARG A 140 4.74 7.39 -5.96
C ARG A 140 4.07 6.39 -6.91
N ILE A 141 2.73 6.34 -6.91
CA ILE A 141 1.98 5.38 -7.74
C ILE A 141 2.16 5.70 -9.23
N LYS A 142 2.22 6.98 -9.62
CA LYS A 142 2.58 7.41 -10.99
C LYS A 142 3.91 6.77 -11.43
N ARG A 143 4.93 6.79 -10.57
CA ARG A 143 6.24 6.20 -10.88
C ARG A 143 6.21 4.68 -10.94
N GLU A 144 5.51 4.04 -10.01
CA GLU A 144 5.34 2.58 -10.04
C GLU A 144 4.65 2.12 -11.33
N VAL A 145 3.63 2.85 -11.79
CA VAL A 145 2.94 2.61 -13.06
C VAL A 145 3.86 2.82 -14.25
N GLN A 146 4.61 3.93 -14.31
CA GLN A 146 5.57 4.20 -15.38
C GLN A 146 6.62 3.08 -15.48
N ASN A 147 7.21 2.70 -14.35
CA ASN A 147 8.20 1.63 -14.30
C ASN A 147 7.62 0.30 -14.75
N PHE A 148 6.40 -0.04 -14.35
CA PHE A 148 5.74 -1.26 -14.81
C PHE A 148 5.52 -1.25 -16.32
N LEU A 149 5.06 -0.14 -16.90
CA LEU A 149 4.87 -0.03 -18.34
C LEU A 149 6.19 -0.13 -19.13
N GLU A 150 7.31 0.32 -18.55
CA GLU A 150 8.64 0.25 -19.16
C GLU A 150 9.32 -1.11 -19.01
N THR A 151 9.13 -1.78 -17.87
CA THR A 151 9.95 -2.94 -17.46
C THR A 151 9.15 -4.22 -17.23
N ASN A 152 7.82 -4.13 -17.19
CA ASN A 152 6.90 -5.20 -16.81
C ASN A 152 7.11 -5.70 -15.36
N GLU A 153 7.70 -4.88 -14.49
CA GLU A 153 7.93 -5.20 -13.09
C GLU A 153 7.44 -4.07 -12.19
N LEU A 154 6.58 -4.39 -11.21
CA LEU A 154 6.16 -3.40 -10.23
C LEU A 154 7.25 -3.27 -9.17
N LYS A 155 7.93 -2.12 -9.16
CA LYS A 155 9.03 -1.83 -8.25
C LYS A 155 8.83 -0.49 -7.59
N TYR A 156 9.19 -0.44 -6.31
CA TYR A 156 9.32 0.81 -5.60
C TYR A 156 10.63 1.49 -6.01
N ASN A 157 10.52 2.52 -6.84
CA ASN A 157 11.64 3.32 -7.33
C ASN A 157 11.17 4.77 -7.50
N VAL A 158 11.13 5.49 -6.38
CA VAL A 158 10.73 6.90 -6.30
C VAL A 158 12.00 7.75 -6.31
N SER A 159 12.06 8.74 -7.20
CA SER A 159 13.22 9.65 -7.28
C SER A 159 13.23 10.66 -6.13
N GLU A 160 14.38 11.27 -5.83
CA GLU A 160 14.47 12.32 -4.81
C GLU A 160 13.54 13.50 -5.13
N ASP A 161 13.37 13.85 -6.42
CA ASP A 161 12.46 14.92 -6.84
C ASP A 161 10.99 14.58 -6.52
N ASP A 162 10.59 13.33 -6.76
CA ASP A 162 9.25 12.84 -6.42
C ASP A 162 9.04 12.78 -4.89
N PHE A 163 10.10 12.45 -4.14
CA PHE A 163 10.11 12.50 -2.67
C PHE A 163 9.89 13.91 -2.15
N GLU A 164 10.63 14.88 -2.67
CA GLU A 164 10.50 16.29 -2.30
C GLU A 164 9.11 16.83 -2.66
N LEU A 165 8.55 16.44 -3.80
CA LEU A 165 7.19 16.79 -4.18
C LEU A 165 6.16 16.22 -3.20
N ALA A 166 6.30 14.96 -2.78
CA ALA A 166 5.42 14.33 -1.80
C ALA A 166 5.55 14.98 -0.41
N ARG A 167 6.77 15.31 0.03
CA ARG A 167 7.02 16.08 1.28
C ARG A 167 6.40 17.48 1.22
N ALA A 168 6.55 18.18 0.09
CA ALA A 168 5.96 19.48 -0.13
C ALA A 168 4.43 19.43 -0.03
N TYR A 169 3.80 18.42 -0.65
CA TYR A 169 2.36 18.18 -0.53
C TYR A 169 1.93 17.97 0.93
N ARG A 170 2.64 17.10 1.67
CA ARG A 170 2.32 16.83 3.08
C ARG A 170 2.42 18.08 3.96
N LYS A 171 3.37 18.98 3.68
CA LYS A 171 3.57 20.22 4.44
C LYS A 171 2.56 21.31 4.06
N ASN A 172 2.28 21.45 2.76
CA ASN A 172 1.33 22.43 2.24
C ASN A 172 0.64 21.86 0.99
N PRO A 173 -0.52 21.20 1.14
CA PRO A 173 -1.21 20.55 0.03
C PRO A 173 -1.44 21.49 -1.16
N GLN A 174 -1.73 22.77 -0.91
CA GLN A 174 -2.00 23.75 -1.97
C GLN A 174 -0.83 23.98 -2.93
N SER A 175 0.42 23.82 -2.45
CA SER A 175 1.61 24.02 -3.28
C SER A 175 1.85 22.92 -4.31
N ALA A 176 1.30 21.72 -4.10
CA ALA A 176 1.57 20.54 -4.93
C ALA A 176 0.30 19.87 -5.49
N ILE A 177 -0.90 20.42 -5.21
CA ILE A 177 -2.16 19.95 -5.81
C ILE A 177 -2.11 19.83 -7.34
N PRO A 178 -1.54 20.80 -8.11
CA PRO A 178 -1.46 20.66 -9.56
C PRO A 178 -0.72 19.39 -9.99
N SER A 179 0.42 19.10 -9.38
CA SER A 179 1.23 17.91 -9.70
C SER A 179 0.53 16.61 -9.28
N VAL A 180 -0.21 16.62 -8.17
CA VAL A 180 -1.00 15.46 -7.77
C VAL A 180 -2.18 15.23 -8.71
N LYS A 181 -2.85 16.29 -9.16
CA LYS A 181 -3.91 16.19 -10.18
C LYS A 181 -3.35 15.68 -11.51
N GLU A 182 -2.18 16.14 -11.92
CA GLU A 182 -1.48 15.62 -13.09
C GLU A 182 -1.18 14.13 -12.95
N ALA A 183 -0.68 13.70 -11.79
CA ALA A 183 -0.44 12.28 -11.50
C ALA A 183 -1.73 11.46 -11.60
N PHE A 184 -2.83 11.93 -11.01
CA PHE A 184 -4.12 11.27 -11.13
C PHE A 184 -4.63 11.20 -12.58
N SER A 185 -4.55 12.29 -13.33
CA SER A 185 -4.94 12.34 -14.75
C SER A 185 -4.14 11.35 -15.59
N TYR A 186 -2.83 11.26 -15.36
CA TYR A 186 -1.97 10.28 -16.02
C TYR A 186 -2.44 8.84 -15.72
N LEU A 187 -2.66 8.49 -14.45
CA LEU A 187 -3.11 7.15 -14.04
C LEU A 187 -4.46 6.79 -14.68
N LYS A 188 -5.39 7.76 -14.74
CA LYS A 188 -6.70 7.58 -15.36
C LYS A 188 -6.58 7.36 -16.87
N GLN A 189 -5.72 8.12 -17.56
CA GLN A 189 -5.47 7.95 -18.99
C GLN A 189 -4.94 6.54 -19.31
N ILE A 190 -3.94 6.05 -18.56
CA ILE A 190 -3.39 4.69 -18.77
C ILE A 190 -4.48 3.61 -18.61
N LEU A 191 -5.42 3.80 -17.67
CA LEU A 191 -6.53 2.88 -17.47
C LEU A 191 -7.54 2.93 -18.62
N GLU A 192 -7.80 4.11 -19.17
CA GLU A 192 -8.72 4.33 -20.30
C GLU A 192 -8.15 3.72 -21.61
N GLU A 193 -6.87 3.94 -21.90
CA GLU A 193 -6.18 3.38 -23.08
C GLU A 193 -6.20 1.84 -23.12
N LYS A 194 -6.31 1.18 -21.96
CA LYS A 194 -6.42 -0.30 -21.89
C LYS A 194 -7.80 -0.82 -22.27
N LYS A 195 -8.84 0.01 -22.15
CA LYS A 195 -10.25 -0.35 -22.42
C LYS A 195 -10.61 -0.23 -23.90
N GLU A 196 -9.79 0.48 -24.67
CA GLU A 196 -9.83 0.54 -26.14
C GLU A 196 -9.10 -0.66 -26.78
#